data_AF-A0A939CEE4-F1
#
_entry.id   AF-A0A939CEE4-F1
#
_cell.length_a   1.000
_cell.length_b   1.000
_cell.length_c   1.000
_cell.angle_alpha   90.00
_cell.angle_beta   90.00
_cell.angle_gamma   90.00
#
_symmetry.space_group_name_H-M   'P 1'
#
loop_
_entity.id
_entity.type
_entity.pdbx_description
1 polymer ?
#
loop_
_entity_poly.entity_id
_entity_poly.type
_entity_poly.pdbx_seq_one_letter_code
_entity_poly.pdbx_strand_id
1 'polypeptide(L)'
;DELFDYEAKWNASFEWTENDPVKYNGKTWRNASYTHSGGVTTEYFTEAGGGSVYVRIDNVEEHKDAVETMMKSLEFADDIAKAKTEAMEVKLDDIEIKR
;
A
#
# COMPACT_ATOMS: atom_id res chain seq x y z
N ASP A 1 21.28 20.40 16.96
CA ASP A 1 19.96 20.51 16.34
C ASP A 1 20.07 21.10 14.95
N GLU A 2 20.30 20.24 13.96
CA GLU A 2 20.02 20.57 12.57
C GLU A 2 18.50 20.62 12.43
N LEU A 3 17.93 21.82 12.29
CA LEU A 3 16.55 21.97 11.86
C LEU A 3 16.46 21.33 10.48
N PHE A 4 15.62 20.31 10.33
CA PHE A 4 15.28 19.74 9.03
C PHE A 4 14.57 20.83 8.22
N ASP A 5 15.32 21.55 7.38
CA ASP A 5 14.81 22.61 6.51
C ASP A 5 13.88 21.99 5.46
N TYR A 6 12.60 21.87 5.82
CA TYR A 6 11.54 21.39 4.95
C TYR A 6 11.54 22.17 3.62
N GLU A 7 11.69 23.49 3.67
CA GLU A 7 11.70 24.33 2.47
C GLU A 7 12.91 24.07 1.55
N ALA A 8 14.06 23.62 2.09
CA ALA A 8 15.24 23.26 1.29
C ALA A 8 15.17 21.84 0.70
N LYS A 9 14.49 20.89 1.37
CA LYS A 9 14.18 19.56 0.81
C LYS A 9 13.25 19.65 -0.41
N TRP A 10 12.34 20.63 -0.41
CA TRP A 10 11.27 20.75 -1.40
C TRP A 10 11.50 21.79 -2.51
N ASN A 11 12.70 22.40 -2.59
CA ASN A 11 13.08 23.28 -3.68
C ASN A 11 13.66 22.48 -4.86
N ALA A 12 12.84 21.64 -5.48
CA ALA A 12 13.22 20.77 -6.58
C ALA A 12 12.21 20.83 -7.73
N SER A 13 12.69 20.72 -8.96
CA SER A 13 11.84 20.52 -10.13
C SER A 13 11.17 19.15 -10.02
N PHE A 14 9.86 19.12 -9.81
CA PHE A 14 9.08 17.89 -9.72
C PHE A 14 8.85 17.29 -11.12
N GLU A 15 9.75 16.43 -11.56
CA GLU A 15 9.51 15.54 -12.69
C GLU A 15 8.93 14.23 -12.17
N TRP A 16 7.63 14.05 -12.38
CA TRP A 16 6.93 12.83 -12.02
C TRP A 16 7.22 11.76 -13.06
N THR A 17 7.81 10.65 -12.63
CA THR A 17 7.94 9.44 -13.45
C THR A 17 6.87 8.47 -13.02
N GLU A 18 5.83 8.31 -13.83
CA GLU A 18 4.88 7.21 -13.66
C GLU A 18 5.57 5.88 -13.97
N ASN A 19 5.49 4.94 -13.03
CA ASN A 19 6.12 3.63 -13.16
C ASN A 19 5.08 2.57 -13.51
N ASP A 20 5.55 1.39 -13.95
CA ASP A 20 4.69 0.24 -14.13
C ASP A 20 3.95 -0.14 -12.82
N PRO A 21 2.65 -0.45 -12.89
CA PRO A 21 1.89 -0.88 -11.72
C PRO A 21 2.46 -2.15 -11.11
N VAL A 22 2.48 -2.21 -9.78
CA VAL A 22 2.95 -3.38 -9.02
C VAL A 22 1.79 -4.09 -8.32
N LYS A 23 1.98 -5.35 -7.93
CA LYS A 23 0.97 -6.13 -7.23
C LYS A 23 1.45 -6.54 -5.84
N TYR A 24 0.69 -6.14 -4.82
CA TYR A 24 0.87 -6.59 -3.44
C TYR A 24 -0.49 -6.99 -2.87
N ASN A 25 -0.53 -8.13 -2.18
CA ASN A 25 -1.72 -8.65 -1.50
C ASN A 25 -2.98 -8.67 -2.37
N GLY A 26 -2.84 -9.16 -3.61
CA GLY A 26 -3.94 -9.27 -4.56
C GLY A 26 -4.43 -7.94 -5.15
N LYS A 27 -3.90 -6.80 -4.70
CA LYS A 27 -4.25 -5.47 -5.20
C LYS A 27 -3.21 -4.95 -6.17
N THR A 28 -3.69 -4.19 -7.16
CA THR A 28 -2.84 -3.43 -8.08
C THR A 28 -2.54 -2.06 -7.46
N TRP A 29 -1.26 -1.70 -7.42
CA TRP A 29 -0.76 -0.43 -6.92
C TRP A 29 -0.22 0.40 -8.07
N ARG A 30 -0.76 1.61 -8.23
CA ARG A 30 -0.14 2.62 -9.07
C ARG A 30 1.01 3.24 -8.30
N ASN A 31 2.09 3.58 -9.00
CA ASN A 31 3.20 4.24 -8.34
C ASN A 31 3.90 5.22 -9.26
N ALA A 32 4.45 6.26 -8.66
CA ALA A 32 5.24 7.25 -9.35
C ALA A 32 6.39 7.71 -8.45
N SER A 33 7.48 8.11 -9.08
CA SER A 33 8.69 8.57 -8.39
C SER A 33 9.04 10.00 -8.80
N TYR A 34 9.61 10.74 -7.87
CA TYR A 34 10.18 12.07 -8.14
C TYR A 34 11.51 12.23 -7.40
N THR A 35 12.40 13.00 -8.02
CA THR A 35 13.74 13.29 -7.47
C THR A 35 13.74 14.66 -6.79
N HIS A 36 14.33 14.73 -5.60
CA HIS A 36 14.54 15.96 -4.84
C HIS A 36 15.95 15.98 -4.22
N SER A 37 16.32 17.07 -3.55
CA SER A 37 17.66 17.24 -2.98
C SER A 37 18.02 16.18 -1.93
N GLY A 38 17.03 15.53 -1.31
CA GLY A 38 17.19 14.44 -0.35
C GLY A 38 17.14 13.02 -0.96
N GLY A 39 17.08 12.87 -2.28
CA GLY A 39 17.06 11.57 -2.96
C GLY A 39 15.83 11.37 -3.85
N VAL A 40 15.40 10.12 -4.01
CA VAL A 40 14.23 9.76 -4.82
C VAL A 40 13.11 9.30 -3.91
N THR A 41 11.94 9.91 -4.04
CA THR A 41 10.75 9.45 -3.34
C THR A 41 9.86 8.69 -4.31
N THR A 42 9.37 7.53 -3.89
CA THR A 42 8.35 6.78 -4.62
C THR A 42 7.05 6.74 -3.82
N GLU A 43 5.95 6.98 -4.50
CA GLU A 43 4.61 7.00 -3.94
C GLU A 43 3.80 5.85 -4.52
N TYR A 44 3.12 5.10 -3.66
CA TYR A 44 2.26 3.98 -4.01
C TYR A 44 0.81 4.28 -3.63
N PHE A 45 -0.11 3.94 -4.53
CA PHE A 45 -1.54 4.18 -4.37
C PHE A 45 -2.36 2.95 -4.77
N THR A 46 -3.34 2.59 -3.92
CA THR A 46 -4.32 1.55 -4.24
C THR A 46 -5.69 1.82 -3.62
N GLU A 47 -6.72 1.18 -4.16
CA GLU A 47 -8.10 1.27 -3.67
C GLU A 47 -8.39 0.21 -2.59
N ALA A 48 -9.13 0.62 -1.56
CA ALA A 48 -9.44 -0.20 -0.39
C ALA A 48 -10.87 0.05 0.11
N GLY A 49 -11.82 -0.79 -0.34
CA GLY A 49 -13.12 -0.98 0.32
C GLY A 49 -13.91 0.25 0.71
N GLY A 50 -13.95 1.24 -0.19
CA GLY A 50 -14.62 2.53 0.04
C GLY A 50 -13.68 3.70 0.32
N GLY A 51 -12.37 3.47 0.37
CA GLY A 51 -11.33 4.49 0.45
C GLY A 51 -10.10 4.14 -0.38
N SER A 52 -9.01 4.83 -0.10
CA SER A 52 -7.70 4.60 -0.74
C SER A 52 -6.61 4.52 0.30
N VAL A 53 -5.54 3.78 -0.04
CA VAL A 53 -4.31 3.75 0.74
C VAL A 53 -3.20 4.38 -0.07
N TYR A 54 -2.42 5.20 0.61
CA TYR A 54 -1.31 5.95 0.05
C TYR A 54 -0.07 5.74 0.93
N VAL A 55 1.03 5.34 0.28
CA VAL A 55 2.30 5.07 0.95
C VAL A 55 3.39 5.84 0.23
N ARG A 56 4.12 6.68 0.97
CA ARG A 56 5.27 7.42 0.47
C ARG A 56 6.54 6.87 1.09
N ILE A 57 7.52 6.56 0.26
CA ILE A 57 8.78 5.96 0.70
C ILE A 57 9.94 6.69 0.04
N ASP A 58 10.84 7.20 0.87
CA ASP A 58 12.10 7.77 0.42
C ASP A 58 13.11 6.64 0.14
N ASN A 59 13.83 6.76 -0.98
CA ASN A 59 14.93 5.91 -1.41
C ASN A 59 14.60 4.40 -1.40
N VAL A 60 13.48 4.02 -2.05
CA VAL A 60 13.01 2.62 -2.14
C VAL A 60 14.10 1.65 -2.58
N GLU A 61 14.97 2.05 -3.51
CA GLU A 61 16.03 1.17 -4.03
C GLU A 61 17.04 0.77 -2.94
N GLU A 62 17.32 1.65 -1.97
CA GLU A 62 18.24 1.37 -0.86
C GLU A 62 17.63 0.40 0.18
N HIS A 63 16.30 0.30 0.22
CA HIS A 63 15.56 -0.46 1.23
C HIS A 63 14.53 -1.43 0.63
N LYS A 64 14.80 -1.93 -0.59
CA LYS A 64 13.83 -2.70 -1.39
C LYS A 64 13.20 -3.88 -0.65
N ASP A 65 13.98 -4.66 0.07
CA ASP A 65 13.49 -5.85 0.81
C ASP A 65 12.55 -5.47 1.95
N ALA A 66 12.91 -4.43 2.71
CA ALA A 66 12.09 -3.93 3.82
C ALA A 66 10.77 -3.33 3.30
N VAL A 67 10.86 -2.57 2.20
CA VAL A 67 9.68 -2.00 1.52
C VAL A 67 8.76 -3.11 1.01
N GLU A 68 9.31 -4.11 0.34
CA GLU A 68 8.54 -5.24 -0.19
C GLU A 68 7.86 -6.03 0.93
N THR A 69 8.58 -6.30 2.03
CA THR A 69 8.03 -6.98 3.22
C THR A 69 6.90 -6.17 3.85
N MET A 70 7.09 -4.86 4.02
CA MET A 70 6.05 -3.96 4.55
C MET A 70 4.81 -3.97 3.64
N MET A 71 5.00 -3.82 2.32
CA MET A 71 3.89 -3.75 1.36
C MET A 71 3.08 -5.05 1.31
N LYS A 72 3.76 -6.21 1.41
CA LYS A 72 3.10 -7.53 1.52
C LYS A 72 2.47 -7.78 2.89
N SER A 73 2.76 -6.99 3.90
CA SER A 73 2.15 -7.12 5.23
C SER A 73 0.89 -6.25 5.39
N LEU A 74 0.55 -5.40 4.42
CA LEU A 74 -0.63 -4.55 4.49
C LEU A 74 -1.91 -5.33 4.23
N GLU A 75 -2.74 -5.46 5.26
CA GLU A 75 -4.06 -6.10 5.18
C GLU A 75 -5.16 -5.03 5.01
N PHE A 76 -6.17 -5.32 4.19
CA PHE A 76 -7.23 -4.37 3.86
C PHE A 76 -8.58 -4.87 4.36
N ALA A 77 -9.41 -3.96 4.87
CA ALA A 77 -10.73 -4.29 5.42
C ALA A 77 -11.71 -4.90 4.40
N ASP A 78 -11.46 -4.74 3.10
CA ASP A 78 -12.26 -5.39 2.04
C ASP A 78 -12.17 -6.93 2.10
N ASP A 79 -11.04 -7.46 2.57
CA ASP A 79 -10.90 -8.90 2.88
C ASP A 79 -11.73 -9.30 4.10
N ILE A 80 -11.99 -8.39 5.05
CA ILE A 80 -12.81 -8.66 6.24
C ILE A 80 -14.29 -8.77 5.87
N ALA A 81 -14.79 -7.92 4.96
CA ALA A 81 -16.18 -7.99 4.50
C ALA A 81 -16.45 -9.29 3.72
N LYS A 82 -15.50 -9.71 2.88
CA LYS A 82 -15.53 -10.99 2.18
C LYS A 82 -15.45 -12.17 3.16
N ALA A 83 -14.49 -12.16 4.09
CA ALA A 83 -14.35 -13.20 5.11
C ALA A 83 -15.59 -13.33 6.01
N LYS A 84 -16.25 -12.20 6.35
CA LYS A 84 -17.52 -12.22 7.11
C LYS A 84 -18.66 -12.86 6.30
N THR A 85 -18.69 -12.63 4.99
CA THR A 85 -19.68 -13.25 4.11
C THR A 85 -19.42 -14.75 3.96
N GLU A 86 -18.17 -15.17 3.71
CA GLU A 86 -17.78 -16.58 3.63
C GLU A 86 -18.03 -17.32 4.97
N ALA A 87 -17.82 -16.66 6.12
CA ALA A 87 -18.14 -17.23 7.43
C ALA A 87 -19.65 -17.35 7.70
N MET A 88 -20.49 -16.47 7.14
CA MET A 88 -21.96 -16.64 7.16
C MET A 88 -22.45 -17.70 6.16
N GLU A 89 -21.67 -18.01 5.12
CA GLU A 89 -21.98 -19.03 4.11
C GLU A 89 -21.61 -20.47 4.55
N VAL A 90 -21.14 -20.65 5.79
CA VAL A 90 -21.13 -21.97 6.45
C VAL A 90 -22.57 -22.46 6.53
N LYS A 91 -22.93 -23.33 5.58
CA LYS A 91 -24.29 -23.79 5.35
C LYS A 91 -24.83 -24.48 6.60
N LEU A 92 -26.01 -24.05 7.03
CA LEU A 92 -26.81 -24.71 8.08
C LEU A 92 -27.06 -26.20 7.80
N ASP A 93 -26.88 -26.64 6.54
CA ASP A 93 -26.90 -28.05 6.12
C ASP A 93 -25.83 -28.94 6.78
N ASP A 94 -24.74 -28.38 7.32
CA ASP A 94 -23.70 -29.15 8.03
C ASP A 94 -24.05 -29.40 9.52
N ILE A 95 -25.05 -28.70 10.05
CA ILE A 95 -25.49 -28.83 11.44
C ILE A 95 -26.63 -29.85 11.52
N GLU A 96 -26.29 -31.15 11.48
CA GLU A 96 -27.24 -32.23 11.75
C GLU A 96 -27.57 -32.28 13.25
N ILE A 97 -28.69 -31.65 13.66
CA ILE A 97 -29.23 -31.82 15.02
C ILE A 97 -29.93 -33.19 15.08
N LYS A 98 -29.26 -34.20 15.61
CA LYS A 98 -29.90 -35.50 15.91
C LYS A 98 -30.94 -35.30 17.01
N ARG A 99 -32.19 -35.60 16.66
CA ARG A 99 -33.38 -35.48 17.51
C ARG A 99 -33.51 -36.66 18.46
#